data_AF-A0A8H6L4Q0-F1
#
_entry.id   AF-A0A8H6L4Q0-F1
#
_cell.length_a   1.000
_cell.length_b   1.000
_cell.length_c   1.000
_cell.angle_alpha   90.00
_cell.angle_beta   90.00
_cell.angle_gamma   90.00
#
_symmetry.space_group_name_H-M   'P 1'
#
loop_
_entity.id
_entity.type
_entity.pdbx_description
1 polymer ?
#
loop_
_entity_poly.entity_id
_entity_poly.type
_entity_poly.pdbx_seq_one_letter_code
_entity_poly.pdbx_strand_id
1 'polypeptide(L)'
;MPVTQTRYQAPTYSRPVAMPGKPASKLPVAYPAPYGRVAISPPQRGSSANTSAVPSLTSDSGSNSSEYGDGASSGIDLVELLNDKLSTTVSPMPLDRSLARQAQTSGELNAKNRELLELQELAQHRLKNSRANFTDGMKAAKEVKKDLDWTQKRVNTLKTKTERKYPKQYARASKRYPSPEH
;
A
#
# COMPACT_ATOMS: atom_id res chain seq x y z
N MET A 1 40.30 13.27 54.53
CA MET A 1 39.75 13.52 53.18
C MET A 1 39.00 12.27 52.73
N PRO A 2 37.66 12.18 52.90
CA PRO A 2 36.89 11.00 52.51
C PRO A 2 36.50 11.01 51.03
N VAL A 3 36.52 9.81 50.43
CA VAL A 3 36.22 9.53 49.03
C VAL A 3 34.70 9.53 48.81
N THR A 4 34.20 10.39 47.92
CA THR A 4 32.80 10.39 47.48
C THR A 4 32.59 9.32 46.41
N GLN A 5 31.88 8.24 46.75
CA GLN A 5 31.40 7.24 45.79
C GLN A 5 30.12 7.71 45.09
N THR A 6 30.17 7.72 43.77
CA THR A 6 29.08 8.03 42.84
C THR A 6 28.03 6.91 42.83
N ARG A 7 26.80 7.18 43.29
CA ARG A 7 25.66 6.26 43.10
C ARG A 7 24.95 6.60 41.78
N TYR A 8 25.07 5.72 40.79
CA TYR A 8 24.19 5.71 39.62
C TYR A 8 22.86 5.07 40.00
N GLN A 9 21.78 5.85 40.02
CA GLN A 9 20.42 5.32 40.02
C GLN A 9 20.00 5.02 38.57
N ALA A 10 19.64 3.77 38.30
CA ALA A 10 19.03 3.36 37.04
C ALA A 10 17.52 3.67 37.05
N PRO A 11 16.92 4.14 35.94
CA PRO A 11 15.49 4.41 35.89
C PRO A 11 14.68 3.11 35.79
N THR A 12 13.70 2.97 36.67
CA THR A 12 12.73 1.88 36.68
C THR A 12 11.71 2.09 35.57
N TYR A 13 11.73 1.24 34.54
CA TYR A 13 10.69 1.22 33.51
C TYR A 13 9.40 0.58 34.06
N SER A 14 8.29 1.32 33.99
CA SER A 14 6.95 0.84 34.32
C SER A 14 6.52 -0.27 33.36
N ARG A 15 6.13 -1.43 33.89
CA ARG A 15 5.57 -2.53 33.10
C ARG A 15 4.08 -2.29 32.83
N PRO A 16 3.58 -2.53 31.60
CA PRO A 16 2.16 -2.40 31.31
C PRO A 16 1.34 -3.51 31.99
N VAL A 17 0.20 -3.12 32.54
CA VAL A 17 -0.80 -4.02 33.17
C VAL A 17 -1.54 -4.79 32.09
N ALA A 18 -1.60 -6.12 32.20
CA ALA A 18 -2.32 -6.99 31.28
C ALA A 18 -3.83 -6.94 31.55
N MET A 19 -4.62 -6.60 30.54
CA MET A 19 -6.09 -6.73 30.55
C MET A 19 -6.51 -8.16 30.17
N PRO A 20 -7.50 -8.79 30.85
CA PRO A 20 -8.00 -10.10 30.46
C PRO A 20 -8.77 -10.05 29.13
N GLY A 21 -8.19 -10.64 28.08
CA GLY A 21 -8.82 -10.82 26.77
C GLY A 21 -9.65 -12.11 26.70
N LYS A 22 -10.79 -12.04 26.01
CA LYS A 22 -11.73 -13.15 25.70
C LYS A 22 -11.02 -14.31 24.96
N PRO A 23 -11.45 -15.57 25.14
CA PRO A 23 -10.73 -16.73 24.60
C PRO A 23 -10.86 -16.82 23.08
N ALA A 24 -9.74 -16.60 22.38
CA ALA A 24 -9.61 -16.90 20.96
C ALA A 24 -9.28 -18.39 20.76
N SER A 25 -10.04 -19.00 19.86
CA SER A 25 -9.90 -20.37 19.38
C SER A 25 -8.50 -20.68 18.83
N LYS A 26 -8.02 -21.88 19.17
CA LYS A 26 -6.73 -22.50 18.81
C LYS A 26 -6.50 -22.55 17.28
N LEU A 27 -5.36 -22.04 16.80
CA LEU A 27 -4.62 -22.54 15.62
C LEU A 27 -3.10 -22.24 15.81
N PRO A 28 -2.18 -23.09 15.29
CA PRO A 28 -0.90 -23.34 15.92
C PRO A 28 0.23 -22.40 15.50
N VAL A 29 1.16 -22.26 16.44
CA VAL A 29 2.43 -21.52 16.39
C VAL A 29 3.40 -22.15 15.38
N ALA A 30 3.93 -21.34 14.45
CA ALA A 30 5.04 -21.70 13.58
C ALA A 30 6.33 -21.01 14.07
N TYR A 31 7.37 -21.81 14.35
CA TYR A 31 8.70 -21.35 14.77
C TYR A 31 9.45 -20.61 13.64
N PRO A 32 10.43 -19.74 13.97
CA PRO A 32 11.11 -18.90 12.98
C PRO A 32 12.30 -19.64 12.35
N ALA A 33 12.38 -19.65 11.02
CA ALA A 33 13.58 -20.04 10.28
C ALA A 33 14.06 -18.89 9.36
N PRO A 34 15.38 -18.75 9.12
CA PRO A 34 15.97 -17.53 8.60
C PRO A 34 16.32 -17.61 7.10
N TYR A 35 16.35 -16.42 6.48
CA TYR A 35 16.81 -16.10 5.12
C TYR A 35 15.89 -16.42 3.93
N GLY A 36 15.65 -15.38 3.13
CA GLY A 36 15.02 -15.49 1.81
C GLY A 36 14.47 -14.15 1.34
N ARG A 37 15.33 -13.25 0.83
CA ARG A 37 14.87 -12.09 0.07
C ARG A 37 14.29 -12.57 -1.25
N VAL A 38 12.99 -12.85 -1.29
CA VAL A 38 12.26 -13.04 -2.54
C VAL A 38 11.71 -11.68 -2.94
N ALA A 39 12.21 -11.15 -4.06
CA ALA A 39 11.57 -10.07 -4.78
C ALA A 39 10.24 -10.60 -5.33
N ILE A 40 9.15 -10.34 -4.61
CA ILE A 40 7.81 -10.65 -5.09
C ILE A 40 7.41 -9.53 -6.05
N SER A 41 7.31 -9.88 -7.33
CA SER A 41 6.79 -9.03 -8.40
C SER A 41 5.39 -8.50 -8.01
N PRO A 42 5.03 -7.26 -8.40
CA PRO A 42 3.69 -6.72 -8.16
C PRO A 42 2.62 -7.63 -8.79
N PRO A 43 1.47 -7.88 -8.13
CA PRO A 43 0.40 -8.66 -8.72
C PRO A 43 -0.07 -8.00 -10.03
N GLN A 44 -0.04 -8.77 -11.12
CA GLN A 44 -0.56 -8.38 -12.41
C GLN A 44 -2.05 -8.03 -12.29
N ARG A 45 -2.43 -6.89 -12.87
CA ARG A 45 -3.82 -6.42 -13.00
C ARG A 45 -4.67 -7.52 -13.62
N GLY A 46 -5.74 -7.91 -12.93
CA GLY A 46 -6.81 -8.71 -13.51
C GLY A 46 -7.38 -8.01 -14.75
N SER A 47 -7.61 -8.79 -15.80
CA SER A 47 -8.28 -8.34 -17.02
C SER A 47 -9.67 -7.83 -16.68
N SER A 48 -9.91 -6.54 -16.86
CA SER A 48 -11.25 -5.96 -16.80
C SER A 48 -12.10 -6.61 -17.89
N ALA A 49 -13.11 -7.37 -17.49
CA ALA A 49 -14.15 -7.86 -18.38
C ALA A 49 -14.94 -6.65 -18.89
N ASN A 50 -14.92 -6.44 -20.21
CA ASN A 50 -15.77 -5.47 -20.87
C ASN A 50 -17.22 -6.00 -20.87
N THR A 51 -17.98 -5.72 -19.83
CA THR A 51 -19.45 -5.90 -19.84
C THR A 51 -20.11 -4.55 -20.06
N SER A 52 -20.00 -4.02 -21.28
CA SER A 52 -20.83 -2.91 -21.76
C SER A 52 -21.81 -3.44 -22.82
N ALA A 53 -22.72 -4.32 -22.40
CA ALA A 53 -23.92 -4.63 -23.17
C ALA A 53 -25.02 -3.69 -22.67
N VAL A 54 -25.09 -2.50 -23.26
CA VAL A 54 -26.28 -1.63 -23.16
C VAL A 54 -27.25 -2.07 -24.25
N PRO A 55 -28.47 -2.53 -23.94
CA PRO A 55 -29.48 -2.76 -24.95
C PRO A 55 -30.03 -1.40 -25.37
N SER A 56 -29.80 -1.04 -26.64
CA SER A 56 -30.42 0.12 -27.26
C SER A 56 -31.92 -0.18 -27.41
N LEU A 57 -32.75 0.33 -26.49
CA LEU A 57 -34.20 0.26 -26.59
C LEU A 57 -34.65 1.20 -27.71
N THR A 58 -35.01 0.61 -28.85
CA THR A 58 -35.72 1.28 -29.94
C THR A 58 -37.08 1.76 -29.41
N SER A 59 -37.23 3.06 -29.18
CA SER A 59 -38.54 3.67 -28.93
C SER A 59 -39.09 4.16 -30.25
N ASP A 60 -39.97 3.34 -30.84
CA ASP A 60 -40.79 3.69 -31.99
C ASP A 60 -41.86 4.69 -31.52
N SER A 61 -41.63 5.98 -31.75
CA SER A 61 -42.57 7.05 -31.39
C SER A 61 -43.51 7.28 -32.56
N GLY A 62 -44.51 6.40 -32.69
CA GLY A 62 -45.67 6.61 -33.56
C GLY A 62 -46.47 7.84 -33.13
N SER A 63 -46.34 8.93 -33.89
CA SER A 63 -47.14 10.14 -33.70
C SER A 63 -48.57 9.93 -34.23
N ASN A 64 -49.44 9.36 -33.40
CA ASN A 64 -50.89 9.48 -33.56
C ASN A 64 -51.36 10.70 -32.73
N SER A 65 -51.47 11.86 -33.38
CA SER A 65 -52.14 13.03 -32.79
C SER A 65 -53.54 13.15 -33.38
N SER A 66 -54.51 12.74 -32.56
CA SER A 66 -55.94 12.80 -32.79
C SER A 66 -56.47 14.23 -32.87
N GLU A 67 -57.45 14.38 -33.74
CA GLU A 67 -58.37 15.49 -33.96
C GLU A 67 -59.00 16.02 -32.66
N TYR A 68 -58.89 17.33 -32.43
CA TYR A 68 -59.51 18.01 -31.29
C TYR A 68 -61.03 18.12 -31.51
N GLY A 69 -61.77 17.24 -30.85
CA GLY A 69 -63.21 17.40 -30.63
C GLY A 69 -63.44 18.30 -29.41
N ASP A 70 -63.83 19.54 -29.67
CA ASP A 70 -64.45 20.47 -28.73
C ASP A 70 -65.74 19.85 -28.14
N GLY A 71 -65.88 19.86 -26.81
CA GLY A 71 -66.93 19.13 -26.12
C GLY A 71 -66.92 19.38 -24.62
N ALA A 72 -67.58 20.47 -24.23
CA ALA A 72 -67.81 20.88 -22.85
C ALA A 72 -68.38 19.77 -21.93
N SER A 73 -68.12 19.94 -20.63
CA SER A 73 -68.81 19.40 -19.45
C SER A 73 -68.08 18.33 -18.65
N SER A 74 -67.52 18.78 -17.52
CA SER A 74 -67.80 18.28 -16.17
C SER A 74 -66.65 18.75 -15.28
N GLY A 75 -66.99 19.30 -14.12
CA GLY A 75 -66.03 19.67 -13.09
C GLY A 75 -65.38 18.42 -12.51
N ILE A 76 -64.51 17.80 -13.30
CA ILE A 76 -63.48 16.92 -12.80
C ILE A 76 -62.46 17.90 -12.26
N ASP A 77 -62.40 18.04 -10.94
CA ASP A 77 -61.35 18.81 -10.31
C ASP A 77 -60.02 18.19 -10.76
N LEU A 78 -59.34 18.84 -11.72
CA LEU A 78 -58.08 18.36 -12.27
C LEU A 78 -57.06 18.20 -11.15
N VAL A 79 -57.18 18.97 -10.07
CA VAL A 79 -56.35 18.84 -8.88
C VAL A 79 -56.70 17.56 -8.13
N GLU A 80 -57.98 17.25 -7.95
CA GLU A 80 -58.42 16.01 -7.32
C GLU A 80 -58.06 14.78 -8.17
N LEU A 81 -58.24 14.83 -9.49
CA LEU A 81 -57.84 13.78 -10.43
C LEU A 81 -56.31 13.59 -10.45
N LEU A 82 -55.53 14.69 -10.46
CA LEU A 82 -54.07 14.61 -10.38
C LEU A 82 -53.62 14.13 -9.01
N ASN A 83 -54.30 14.49 -7.92
CA ASN A 83 -54.02 14.01 -6.58
C ASN A 83 -54.34 12.52 -6.45
N ASP A 84 -55.42 12.03 -7.05
CA ASP A 84 -55.77 10.61 -7.08
C ASP A 84 -54.84 9.80 -7.99
N LYS A 85 -54.44 10.38 -9.13
CA LYS A 85 -53.38 9.80 -9.97
C LYS A 85 -52.04 9.79 -9.23
N LEU A 86 -51.69 10.85 -8.52
CA LEU A 86 -50.45 10.96 -7.74
C LEU A 86 -50.46 9.99 -6.55
N SER A 87 -51.57 9.86 -5.83
CA SER A 87 -51.72 8.91 -4.72
C SER A 87 -51.66 7.45 -5.19
N THR A 88 -52.14 7.17 -6.40
CA THR A 88 -52.11 5.83 -7.01
C THR A 88 -50.77 5.50 -7.69
N THR A 89 -50.04 6.50 -8.19
CA THR A 89 -48.76 6.31 -8.93
C THR A 89 -47.52 6.53 -8.08
N VAL A 90 -47.59 7.39 -7.06
CA VAL A 90 -46.54 7.55 -6.05
C VAL A 90 -46.74 6.46 -5.02
N SER A 91 -46.31 5.25 -5.38
CA SER A 91 -46.06 4.22 -4.40
C SER A 91 -44.81 4.66 -3.62
N PRO A 92 -44.88 4.91 -2.30
CA PRO A 92 -43.72 5.40 -1.53
C PRO A 92 -42.60 4.34 -1.45
N MET A 93 -42.96 3.05 -1.53
CA MET A 93 -42.06 1.91 -1.43
C MET A 93 -40.87 1.90 -2.42
N PRO A 94 -41.04 2.11 -3.74
CA PRO A 94 -39.92 2.20 -4.68
C PRO A 94 -39.02 3.43 -4.46
N LEU A 95 -39.56 4.55 -3.98
CA LEU A 95 -38.79 5.76 -3.68
C LEU A 95 -37.93 5.55 -2.42
N ASP A 96 -38.50 4.97 -1.36
CA ASP A 96 -37.74 4.64 -0.15
C ASP A 96 -36.62 3.64 -0.45
N ARG A 97 -36.89 2.67 -1.33
CA ARG A 97 -35.88 1.70 -1.76
C ARG A 97 -34.76 2.35 -2.59
N SER A 98 -35.08 3.31 -3.47
CA SER A 98 -34.06 4.00 -4.26
C SER A 98 -33.22 4.92 -3.38
N LEU A 99 -33.82 5.62 -2.41
CA LEU A 99 -33.11 6.44 -1.44
C LEU A 99 -32.21 5.59 -0.53
N ALA A 100 -32.70 4.45 -0.04
CA ALA A 100 -31.89 3.52 0.73
C ALA A 100 -30.70 2.97 -0.08
N ARG A 101 -30.92 2.62 -1.36
CA ARG A 101 -29.84 2.19 -2.27
C ARG A 101 -28.84 3.31 -2.52
N GLN A 102 -29.28 4.55 -2.70
CA GLN A 102 -28.41 5.70 -2.90
C GLN A 102 -27.59 6.02 -1.64
N ALA A 103 -28.20 5.92 -0.45
CA ALA A 103 -27.51 6.10 0.82
C ALA A 103 -26.47 4.99 1.04
N GLN A 104 -26.81 3.74 0.72
CA GLN A 104 -25.88 2.62 0.80
C GLN A 104 -24.70 2.80 -0.18
N THR A 105 -24.99 3.07 -1.46
CA THR A 105 -23.93 3.21 -2.47
C THR A 105 -23.05 4.43 -2.20
N SER A 106 -23.61 5.54 -1.73
CA SER A 106 -22.82 6.71 -1.31
C SER A 106 -21.98 6.44 -0.06
N GLY A 107 -22.48 5.65 0.89
CA GLY A 107 -21.71 5.18 2.04
C GLY A 107 -20.53 4.30 1.64
N GLU A 108 -20.78 3.31 0.77
CA GLU A 108 -19.74 2.43 0.22
C GLU A 108 -18.70 3.21 -0.61
N LEU A 109 -19.15 4.14 -1.46
CA LEU A 109 -18.27 5.01 -2.24
C LEU A 109 -17.37 5.86 -1.34
N ASN A 110 -17.94 6.47 -0.29
CA ASN A 110 -17.19 7.27 0.66
C ASN A 110 -16.18 6.44 1.46
N ALA A 111 -16.54 5.22 1.85
CA ALA A 111 -15.62 4.30 2.49
C ALA A 111 -14.45 3.94 1.56
N LYS A 112 -14.73 3.66 0.29
CA LYS A 112 -13.70 3.39 -0.73
C LYS A 112 -12.80 4.58 -1.01
N ASN A 113 -13.35 5.80 -1.03
CA ASN A 113 -12.55 7.00 -1.20
C ASN A 113 -11.55 7.18 -0.05
N ARG A 114 -11.98 6.93 1.19
CA ARG A 114 -11.08 6.97 2.37
C ARG A 114 -9.99 5.90 2.29
N GLU A 115 -10.35 4.67 1.90
CA GLU A 115 -9.39 3.58 1.69
C GLU A 115 -8.33 3.94 0.64
N LEU A 116 -8.74 4.53 -0.49
CA LEU A 116 -7.81 4.95 -1.54
C LEU A 116 -6.85 6.05 -1.09
N LEU A 117 -7.34 7.02 -0.31
CA LEU A 117 -6.48 8.07 0.26
C LEU A 117 -5.47 7.50 1.24
N GLU A 118 -5.89 6.59 2.12
CA GLU A 118 -4.98 5.92 3.06
C GLU A 118 -3.91 5.10 2.32
N LEU A 119 -4.31 4.34 1.31
CA LEU A 119 -3.38 3.57 0.48
C LEU A 119 -2.39 4.46 -0.28
N GLN A 120 -2.85 5.63 -0.75
CA GLN A 120 -1.99 6.61 -1.39
C GLN A 120 -0.97 7.18 -0.41
N GLU A 121 -1.40 7.57 0.79
CA GLU A 121 -0.50 8.08 1.84
C GLU A 121 0.54 7.03 2.25
N LEU A 122 0.11 5.79 2.42
CA LEU A 122 1.01 4.67 2.74
C LEU A 122 2.02 4.42 1.61
N ALA A 123 1.59 4.46 0.35
CA ALA A 123 2.47 4.32 -0.80
C ALA A 123 3.50 5.46 -0.87
N GLN A 124 3.08 6.70 -0.62
CA GLN A 124 3.97 7.86 -0.57
C GLN A 124 4.98 7.74 0.57
N HIS A 125 4.54 7.31 1.76
CA HIS A 125 5.41 7.07 2.90
C HIS A 125 6.47 5.99 2.59
N ARG A 126 6.06 4.87 2.00
CA ARG A 126 6.98 3.80 1.57
C ARG A 126 7.97 4.29 0.52
N LEU A 127 7.54 5.09 -0.44
CA LEU A 127 8.42 5.68 -1.45
C LEU A 127 9.46 6.61 -0.82
N LYS A 128 9.03 7.47 0.11
CA LYS A 128 9.93 8.38 0.84
C LYS A 128 10.99 7.59 1.63
N ASN A 129 10.59 6.54 2.33
CA ASN A 129 11.51 5.68 3.08
C ASN A 129 12.50 4.97 2.14
N SER A 130 12.01 4.41 1.03
CA SER A 130 12.87 3.76 0.03
C SER A 130 13.89 4.73 -0.57
N ARG A 131 13.49 5.98 -0.86
CA ARG A 131 14.41 7.03 -1.34
C ARG A 131 15.49 7.34 -0.29
N ALA A 132 15.12 7.50 0.97
CA ALA A 132 16.09 7.74 2.04
C ALA A 132 17.12 6.60 2.14
N ASN A 133 16.64 5.36 2.22
CA ASN A 133 17.51 4.17 2.28
C ASN A 133 18.41 4.03 1.06
N PHE A 134 17.91 4.37 -0.14
CA PHE A 134 18.72 4.36 -1.36
C PHE A 134 19.84 5.39 -1.29
N THR A 135 19.55 6.63 -0.86
CA THR A 135 20.58 7.66 -0.73
C THR A 135 21.64 7.31 0.30
N ASP A 136 21.24 6.66 1.40
CA ASP A 136 22.16 6.20 2.43
C ASP A 136 23.03 5.04 1.91
N GLY A 137 22.42 4.06 1.25
CA GLY A 137 23.12 2.97 0.57
C GLY A 137 24.12 3.47 -0.48
N MET A 138 23.80 4.53 -1.22
CA MET A 138 24.74 5.17 -2.15
C MET A 138 25.94 5.80 -1.45
N LYS A 139 25.76 6.40 -0.26
CA LYS A 139 26.88 6.95 0.53
C LYS A 139 27.76 5.83 1.06
N ALA A 140 27.16 4.82 1.68
CA ALA A 140 27.88 3.65 2.17
C ALA A 140 28.67 2.94 1.06
N ALA A 141 28.08 2.76 -0.13
CA ALA A 141 28.79 2.17 -1.26
C ALA A 141 30.00 3.01 -1.73
N LYS A 142 29.89 4.34 -1.69
CA LYS A 142 31.02 5.23 -2.02
C LYS A 142 32.13 5.14 -0.98
N GLU A 143 31.80 4.99 0.30
CA GLU A 143 32.77 4.81 1.38
C GLU A 143 33.47 3.46 1.25
N VAL A 144 32.72 2.37 1.09
CA VAL A 144 33.28 1.03 0.86
C VAL A 144 34.20 1.01 -0.36
N LYS A 145 33.83 1.70 -1.45
CA LYS A 145 34.73 1.83 -2.62
C LYS A 145 36.05 2.51 -2.25
N LYS A 146 36.00 3.63 -1.51
CA LYS A 146 37.22 4.34 -1.07
C LYS A 146 38.09 3.46 -0.17
N ASP A 147 37.45 2.70 0.73
CA ASP A 147 38.15 1.79 1.63
C ASP A 147 38.79 0.63 0.87
N LEU A 148 38.09 0.06 -0.11
CA LEU A 148 38.64 -0.96 -1.00
C LEU A 148 39.83 -0.42 -1.81
N ASP A 149 39.71 0.79 -2.36
CA ASP A 149 40.82 1.43 -3.08
C ASP A 149 42.02 1.68 -2.15
N TRP A 150 41.78 2.10 -0.90
CA TRP A 150 42.83 2.31 0.10
C TRP A 150 43.50 1.01 0.51
N THR A 151 42.72 -0.02 0.83
CA THR A 151 43.23 -1.34 1.22
C THR A 151 44.04 -1.95 0.08
N GLN A 152 43.57 -1.85 -1.17
CA GLN A 152 44.31 -2.32 -2.35
C GLN A 152 45.67 -1.61 -2.48
N LYS A 153 45.70 -0.28 -2.37
CA LYS A 153 46.96 0.48 -2.38
C LYS A 153 47.85 0.08 -1.21
N ARG A 154 47.30 -0.08 -0.01
CA ARG A 154 48.04 -0.45 1.19
C ARG A 154 48.67 -1.83 1.06
N VAL A 155 47.91 -2.83 0.60
CA VAL A 155 48.40 -4.19 0.35
C VAL A 155 49.49 -4.18 -0.71
N ASN A 156 49.32 -3.43 -1.81
CA ASN A 156 50.35 -3.29 -2.84
C ASN A 156 51.64 -2.68 -2.28
N THR A 157 51.56 -1.60 -1.49
CA THR A 157 52.77 -1.01 -0.87
C THR A 157 53.45 -1.98 0.09
N LEU A 158 52.68 -2.77 0.85
CA LEU A 158 53.21 -3.77 1.77
C LEU A 158 53.86 -4.93 1.01
N LYS A 159 53.25 -5.39 -0.08
CA LYS A 159 53.80 -6.39 -1.00
C LYS A 159 55.16 -5.95 -1.53
N THR A 160 55.26 -4.76 -2.13
CA THR A 160 56.52 -4.22 -2.66
C THR A 160 57.58 -4.04 -1.55
N LYS A 161 57.20 -3.57 -0.36
CA LYS A 161 58.13 -3.45 0.78
C LYS A 161 58.65 -4.81 1.24
N THR A 162 57.81 -5.83 1.28
CA THR A 162 58.17 -7.18 1.74
C THR A 162 59.05 -7.88 0.72
N GLU A 163 58.75 -7.74 -0.57
CA GLU A 163 59.58 -8.23 -1.66
C GLU A 163 60.98 -7.63 -1.62
N ARG A 164 61.11 -6.32 -1.37
CA ARG A 164 62.40 -5.64 -1.26
C ARG A 164 63.20 -6.04 -0.02
N LYS A 165 62.55 -6.25 1.14
CA LYS A 165 63.22 -6.59 2.41
C LYS A 165 63.56 -8.09 2.51
N TYR A 166 62.71 -8.96 2.00
CA TYR A 166 62.77 -10.41 2.20
C TYR A 166 62.49 -11.19 0.91
N PRO A 167 63.35 -11.06 -0.13
CA PRO A 167 63.06 -11.59 -1.46
C PRO A 167 62.93 -13.12 -1.49
N LYS A 168 63.78 -13.84 -0.75
CA LYS A 168 63.79 -15.33 -0.73
C LYS A 168 62.55 -15.88 -0.01
N GLN A 169 62.20 -15.31 1.14
CA GLN A 169 61.03 -15.72 1.92
C GLN A 169 59.74 -15.36 1.17
N TYR A 170 59.70 -14.18 0.55
CA TYR A 170 58.57 -13.74 -0.26
C TYR A 170 58.33 -14.67 -1.45
N ALA A 171 59.38 -15.03 -2.21
CA ALA A 171 59.27 -15.97 -3.33
C ALA A 171 58.82 -17.38 -2.91
N ARG A 172 59.21 -17.84 -1.72
CA ARG A 172 58.73 -19.12 -1.17
C ARG A 172 57.25 -19.04 -0.77
N ALA A 173 56.83 -17.92 -0.18
CA ALA A 173 55.46 -17.70 0.25
C ALA A 173 54.50 -17.50 -0.94
N SER A 174 54.88 -16.72 -1.95
CA SER A 174 54.06 -16.47 -3.14
C SER A 174 53.82 -17.73 -3.97
N LYS A 175 54.79 -18.64 -4.03
CA LYS A 175 54.61 -19.98 -4.64
C LYS A 175 53.63 -20.85 -3.86
N ARG A 176 53.57 -20.71 -2.53
CA ARG A 176 52.70 -21.50 -1.66
C ARG A 176 51.27 -20.95 -1.61
N TYR A 177 51.13 -19.63 -1.74
CA TYR A 177 49.86 -18.91 -1.73
C TYR A 177 49.79 -17.97 -2.94
N PRO A 178 49.44 -18.49 -4.13
CA PRO A 178 49.20 -17.64 -5.28
C PRO A 178 48.04 -16.68 -4.99
N SER A 179 48.18 -15.43 -5.41
CA SER A 179 47.09 -14.47 -5.29
C SER A 179 45.97 -14.88 -6.26
N PRO A 180 44.69 -14.65 -5.92
CA PRO A 180 43.61 -14.87 -6.86
C PRO A 180 43.83 -13.97 -8.09
N GLU A 181 43.81 -14.58 -9.28
CA GLU A 181 43.78 -13.85 -10.56
C GLU A 181 42.50 -13.01 -10.60
N HIS A 182 42.64 -11.70 -10.83
CA HIS A 182 41.52 -10.75 -10.90
C HIS A 182 40.96 -10.66 -12.32
#